data_AF-A0A7X7AH10-F1
#
_entry.id   AF-A0A7X7AH10-F1
#
_cell.length_a   1.000
_cell.length_b   1.000
_cell.length_c   1.000
_cell.angle_alpha   90.00
_cell.angle_beta   90.00
_cell.angle_gamma   90.00
#
_symmetry.space_group_name_H-M   'P 1'
#
loop_
_entity.id
_entity.type
_entity.pdbx_description
1 polymer ?
#
loop_
_entity_poly.entity_id
_entity_poly.type
_entity_poly.pdbx_seq_one_letter_code
_entity_poly.pdbx_strand_id
1 'polypeptide(L)'
;NYSIFDGETTYTWSEGQKTGTKISLDCLSDLESEEVEVEEEVETENDAEEDFADSLKDAQNLKCEDYQETDFEIPEGIEFIDQCDLLEAQQKMLEGFNQ
;
A
#
# COMPACT_ATOMS: atom_id res chain seq x y z
N ASN A 1 4.51 1.76 -14.88
CA ASN A 1 3.63 1.34 -13.78
C ASN A 1 2.92 2.57 -13.28
N TYR A 2 1.60 2.48 -13.14
CA TYR A 2 0.73 3.55 -12.69
C TYR A 2 0.06 3.12 -11.38
N SER A 3 -0.17 4.08 -10.51
CA SER A 3 -0.92 3.88 -9.27
C SER A 3 -1.82 5.08 -9.01
N ILE A 4 -3.04 4.83 -8.55
CA ILE A 4 -4.02 5.85 -8.13
C ILE A 4 -4.60 5.42 -6.80
N PHE A 5 -4.75 6.39 -5.89
CA PHE A 5 -5.48 6.23 -4.64
C PHE A 5 -6.66 7.21 -4.67
N ASP A 6 -7.87 6.69 -4.47
CA ASP A 6 -9.11 7.48 -4.52
C ASP A 6 -9.63 7.92 -3.14
N GLY A 7 -8.88 7.60 -2.07
CA GLY A 7 -9.28 7.82 -0.68
C GLY A 7 -9.68 6.56 0.06
N GLU A 8 -10.01 5.48 -0.65
CA GLU A 8 -10.44 4.19 -0.07
C GLU A 8 -9.66 3.01 -0.65
N THR A 9 -9.45 3.01 -1.96
CA THR A 9 -8.84 1.92 -2.72
C THR A 9 -7.61 2.40 -3.46
N THR A 10 -6.54 1.61 -3.37
CA THR A 10 -5.35 1.78 -4.19
C THR A 10 -5.45 0.88 -5.41
N TYR A 11 -5.34 1.48 -6.60
CA TYR A 11 -5.32 0.81 -7.89
C TYR A 11 -3.90 0.84 -8.45
N THR A 12 -3.40 -0.28 -8.97
CA THR A 12 -2.08 -0.35 -9.59
C THR A 12 -2.14 -1.17 -10.87
N TRP A 13 -1.51 -0.67 -11.93
CA TRP A 13 -1.42 -1.39 -13.20
C TRP A 13 -0.17 -1.02 -13.99
N SER A 14 0.13 -1.80 -15.01
CA SER A 14 1.27 -1.58 -15.90
C SER A 14 0.80 -1.09 -17.26
N GLU A 15 1.62 -0.27 -17.91
CA GLU A 15 1.33 0.21 -19.26
C GLU A 15 1.17 -0.96 -20.23
N GLY A 16 0.13 -0.92 -21.06
CA GLY A 16 -0.15 -1.96 -22.05
C GLY A 16 -0.74 -3.26 -21.50
N GLN A 17 -0.96 -3.38 -20.19
CA GLN A 17 -1.69 -4.51 -19.59
C GLN A 17 -3.19 -4.22 -19.52
N LYS A 18 -4.01 -5.26 -19.71
CA LYS A 18 -5.48 -5.19 -19.52
C LYS A 18 -5.91 -5.56 -18.11
N THR A 19 -4.96 -5.94 -17.28
CA THR A 19 -5.20 -6.38 -15.91
C THR A 19 -4.36 -5.52 -14.98
N GLY A 20 -5.00 -5.08 -13.90
CA GLY A 20 -4.36 -4.41 -12.79
C GLY A 20 -4.76 -5.09 -11.49
N THR A 21 -4.35 -4.49 -10.38
CA THR A 21 -4.74 -4.93 -9.06
C THR A 21 -5.29 -3.78 -8.25
N LYS A 22 -6.27 -4.07 -7.39
CA LYS A 22 -6.83 -3.13 -6.43
C LYS A 22 -6.75 -3.71 -5.01
N ILE A 23 -6.57 -2.83 -4.04
CA ILE A 23 -6.61 -3.17 -2.61
C ILE A 23 -7.28 -2.03 -1.84
N SER A 24 -8.26 -2.35 -1.00
CA SER A 24 -8.92 -1.36 -0.16
C SER A 24 -8.21 -1.20 1.19
N LEU A 25 -8.30 0.00 1.76
CA LEU A 25 -7.79 0.29 3.10
C LEU A 25 -8.49 -0.53 4.18
N ASP A 26 -9.78 -0.80 4.03
CA ASP A 26 -10.55 -1.62 4.98
C ASP A 26 -9.93 -3.02 5.11
N CYS A 27 -9.56 -3.61 3.98
CA CYS A 27 -8.92 -4.91 3.92
C CYS A 27 -7.52 -4.92 4.54
N LEU A 28 -6.74 -3.85 4.36
CA LEU A 28 -5.46 -3.70 5.08
C LEU A 28 -5.67 -3.54 6.59
N SER A 29 -6.71 -2.81 7.00
CA SER A 29 -7.03 -2.59 8.41
C SER A 29 -7.48 -3.88 9.11
N ASP A 30 -8.25 -4.73 8.41
CA ASP A 30 -8.66 -6.04 8.90
C ASP A 30 -7.46 -6.98 9.06
N LEU A 31 -6.46 -6.88 8.18
CA LEU A 31 -5.20 -7.64 8.27
C LEU A 31 -4.27 -7.17 9.39
N GLU A 32 -4.25 -5.86 9.71
CA GLU A 32 -3.44 -5.28 10.79
C GLU A 32 -4.01 -5.56 12.19
N SER A 33 -5.22 -6.11 12.30
CA SER A 33 -5.93 -6.28 13.57
C SER A 33 -5.47 -7.46 14.44
N GLU A 34 -4.52 -8.27 13.96
CA GLU A 34 -3.75 -9.16 14.82
C GLU A 34 -2.40 -8.49 15.12
N GLU A 35 -2.31 -7.84 16.28
CA GLU A 35 -1.03 -7.54 16.91
C GLU A 35 -0.26 -8.87 17.06
N VAL A 36 0.53 -9.22 16.05
CA VAL A 36 1.62 -10.16 16.22
C VAL A 36 2.52 -9.48 17.24
N GLU A 37 2.50 -9.97 18.48
CA GLU A 37 3.59 -9.76 19.41
C GLU A 37 4.83 -10.35 18.73
N VAL A 38 5.50 -9.52 17.93
CA VAL A 38 6.81 -9.85 17.38
C VAL A 38 7.73 -9.84 18.59
N GLU A 39 7.99 -11.03 19.14
CA GLU A 39 9.14 -11.23 20.00
C GLU A 39 10.37 -10.68 19.26
N GLU A 40 11.00 -9.66 19.83
CA GLU A 40 12.19 -8.98 19.34
C GLU A 40 13.35 -9.96 19.13
N GLU A 41 13.39 -10.67 18.01
CA GLU A 41 14.61 -11.26 17.48
C GLU A 41 14.63 -11.17 15.96
N VAL A 42 14.57 -9.93 15.45
CA VAL A 42 15.19 -9.61 14.16
C VAL A 42 16.21 -8.52 14.47
N GLU A 43 17.50 -8.86 14.38
CA GLU A 43 18.56 -7.87 14.18
C GLU A 43 18.23 -7.12 12.88
N THR A 44 17.36 -6.12 12.97
CA THR A 44 17.21 -5.13 11.91
C THR A 44 18.45 -4.26 12.00
N GLU A 45 19.36 -4.42 11.04
CA GLU A 45 20.14 -3.29 10.53
C GLU A 45 19.13 -2.28 9.92
N ASN A 46 18.29 -1.68 10.77
CA ASN A 46 17.45 -0.52 10.52
C ASN A 46 18.30 0.73 10.74
N ASP A 47 19.38 0.82 9.97
CA ASP A 47 20.26 1.99 9.96
C ASP A 47 20.10 2.70 8.61
N ALA A 48 18.85 3.10 8.31
CA ALA A 48 18.50 4.17 7.35
C ALA A 48 16.97 4.38 7.20
N GLU A 49 16.20 4.36 8.29
CA GLU A 49 14.95 5.14 8.36
C GLU A 49 15.13 6.24 9.40
N GLU A 50 16.21 7.03 9.24
CA GLU A 50 16.14 8.41 9.69
C GLU A 50 14.97 9.03 8.92
N ASP A 51 13.86 9.17 9.64
CA ASP A 51 12.58 9.75 9.28
C ASP A 51 12.68 10.62 8.01
N PHE A 52 12.25 10.06 6.88
CA PHE A 52 12.22 10.76 5.60
C PHE A 52 11.51 12.11 5.74
N ALA A 53 10.51 12.21 6.62
CA ALA A 53 9.86 13.48 6.93
C ALA A 53 10.78 14.45 7.68
N ASP A 54 11.60 14.00 8.64
CA ASP A 54 12.66 14.81 9.25
C ASP A 54 13.70 15.28 8.22
N SER A 55 14.09 14.42 7.27
CA SER A 55 15.04 14.79 6.21
C SER A 55 14.52 15.89 5.28
N LEU A 56 13.18 16.04 5.18
CA LEU A 56 12.50 17.05 4.38
C LEU A 56 12.23 18.35 5.15
N LYS A 57 12.30 18.35 6.50
CA LYS A 57 12.06 19.56 7.32
C LYS A 57 13.09 20.66 7.08
N ASP A 58 14.34 20.29 6.79
CA ASP A 58 15.44 21.22 6.50
C ASP A 58 15.58 21.56 5.01
N ALA A 59 14.73 20.98 4.14
CA ALA A 59 14.78 21.19 2.71
C ALA A 59 14.20 22.58 2.33
N GLN A 60 15.01 23.62 2.43
CA GLN A 60 14.65 25.03 2.15
C GLN A 60 14.31 25.34 0.68
N ASN A 61 14.25 24.34 -0.21
CA ASN A 61 13.97 24.49 -1.65
C ASN A 61 12.83 23.60 -2.15
N LEU A 62 11.95 23.13 -1.26
CA LEU A 62 10.73 22.44 -1.68
C LEU A 62 9.80 23.44 -2.36
N LYS A 63 9.82 23.44 -3.69
CA LYS A 63 8.80 24.09 -4.51
C LYS A 63 7.60 23.17 -4.60
N CYS A 64 6.89 23.04 -3.50
CA CYS A 64 5.56 22.44 -3.51
C CYS A 64 4.64 23.46 -4.18
N GLU A 65 4.10 23.12 -5.34
CA GLU A 65 3.02 23.89 -5.94
C GLU A 65 1.70 23.32 -5.41
N ASP A 66 0.75 24.20 -5.09
CA ASP A 66 -0.62 23.78 -4.81
C ASP A 66 -1.12 23.03 -6.03
N TYR A 67 -1.31 21.73 -5.86
CA TYR A 67 -1.86 20.89 -6.89
C TYR A 67 -3.29 21.36 -7.18
N GLN A 68 -3.53 21.87 -8.38
CA GLN A 68 -4.88 22.16 -8.85
C GLN A 68 -5.56 20.82 -9.14
N GLU A 69 -6.76 20.62 -8.59
CA GLU A 69 -7.63 19.44 -8.82
C GLU A 69 -7.42 18.89 -10.23
N THR A 70 -6.69 17.78 -10.37
CA THR A 70 -6.78 16.97 -11.58
C THR A 70 -7.67 15.82 -11.21
N ASP A 71 -8.76 15.67 -11.96
CA ASP A 71 -9.61 14.51 -11.86
C ASP A 71 -8.79 13.28 -12.28
N PHE A 72 -8.36 12.49 -11.30
CA PHE A 72 -7.73 11.20 -11.57
C PHE A 72 -8.84 10.19 -11.82
N GLU A 73 -8.97 9.75 -13.07
CA GLU A 73 -9.91 8.72 -13.44
C GLU A 73 -9.21 7.35 -13.49
N ILE A 74 -9.89 6.34 -12.97
CA ILE A 74 -9.48 4.96 -13.16
C ILE A 74 -9.71 4.61 -14.64
N PRO A 75 -8.70 4.13 -15.38
CA PRO A 75 -8.82 3.89 -16.80
C PRO A 75 -9.88 2.82 -17.11
N GLU A 76 -10.79 3.13 -18.03
CA GLU A 76 -11.74 2.16 -18.55
C GLU A 76 -11.02 1.06 -19.35
N GLY A 77 -11.44 -0.20 -19.18
CA GLY A 77 -10.89 -1.34 -19.91
C GLY A 77 -9.69 -2.05 -19.26
N ILE A 78 -9.34 -1.67 -18.02
CA ILE A 78 -8.48 -2.47 -17.16
C ILE A 78 -9.35 -3.25 -16.17
N GLU A 79 -9.18 -4.57 -16.14
CA GLU A 79 -9.79 -5.43 -15.13
C GLU A 79 -8.90 -5.43 -13.89
N PHE A 80 -9.42 -4.89 -12.78
CA PHE A 80 -8.70 -4.87 -11.52
C PHE A 80 -9.05 -6.10 -10.68
N ILE A 81 -8.02 -6.91 -10.41
CA ILE A 81 -8.11 -8.06 -9.51
C ILE A 81 -8.03 -7.55 -8.09
N ASP A 82 -8.98 -7.96 -7.25
CA ASP A 82 -8.95 -7.64 -5.83
C ASP A 82 -7.87 -8.48 -5.14
N GLN A 83 -6.89 -7.81 -4.53
CA GLN A 83 -5.84 -8.51 -3.79
C GLN A 83 -6.30 -8.96 -2.40
N CYS A 84 -7.44 -8.49 -1.90
CA CYS A 84 -7.91 -8.80 -0.56
C CYS A 84 -8.30 -10.27 -0.41
N ASP A 85 -9.00 -10.84 -1.39
CA ASP A 85 -9.34 -12.26 -1.39
C ASP A 85 -8.08 -13.15 -1.29
N LEU A 86 -6.98 -12.72 -1.92
CA LEU A 86 -5.70 -13.43 -1.88
C LEU A 86 -5.00 -13.28 -0.53
N LEU A 87 -5.07 -12.09 0.08
CA LEU A 87 -4.48 -11.83 1.39
C LEU A 87 -5.25 -12.54 2.50
N GLU A 88 -6.58 -12.49 2.49
CA GLU A 88 -7.43 -13.24 3.42
C GLU A 88 -7.21 -14.75 3.34
N ALA A 89 -7.06 -15.28 2.12
CA ALA A 89 -6.79 -16.70 1.92
C ALA A 89 -5.42 -17.10 2.50
N GLN A 90 -4.42 -16.21 2.41
CA GLN A 90 -3.12 -16.43 3.04
C GLN A 90 -3.18 -16.35 4.56
N GLN A 91 -3.91 -15.39 5.13
CA GLN A 91 -4.08 -15.29 6.58
C GLN A 91 -4.75 -16.55 7.15
N LYS A 92 -5.86 -17.00 6.54
CA LYS A 92 -6.54 -18.25 6.94
C LYS A 92 -5.63 -19.47 6.85
N MET A 93 -4.71 -19.52 5.89
CA MET A 93 -3.72 -20.59 5.79
C MET A 93 -2.70 -20.54 6.94
N LEU A 94 -2.22 -19.35 7.31
CA LEU A 94 -1.29 -19.15 8.41
C LEU A 94 -1.92 -19.47 9.78
N GLU A 95 -3.15 -19.02 10.02
CA GLU A 95 -3.93 -19.37 11.22
C GLU A 95 -4.11 -20.89 11.36
N GLY A 96 -4.38 -21.58 10.25
CA GLY A 96 -4.54 -23.03 10.22
C GLY A 96 -3.25 -23.82 10.47
N PHE A 97 -2.08 -23.19 10.35
CA PHE A 97 -0.77 -23.82 10.64
C PHE A 97 -0.33 -23.67 12.10
N ASN A 98 -0.88 -22.69 12.83
CA ASN A 98 -0.58 -22.41 14.25
C ASN A 98 -1.52 -23.15 15.23
N GLN A 99 -2.20 -24.21 14.79
CA GLN A 99 -3.15 -25.01 15.57
C GLN A 99 -2.68 -26.47 15.71
#